data_AF-A0A1V6KDP7-F1
#
_entry.id   AF-A0A1V6KDP7-F1
#
_cell.length_a   1.000
_cell.length_b   1.000
_cell.length_c   1.000
_cell.angle_alpha   90.00
_cell.angle_beta   90.00
_cell.angle_gamma   90.00
#
_symmetry.space_group_name_H-M   'P 1'
#
loop_
_entity.id
_entity.type
_entity.pdbx_description
1 polymer ?
#
loop_
_entity_poly.entity_id
_entity_poly.type
_entity_poly.pdbx_seq_one_letter_code
_entity_poly.pdbx_strand_id
1 'polypeptide(L)'
;MLDFANRGSYAKVGPAFDADYIDSSCVFCGECAQVCPTGAITFKQAKFAGRPWELSKTRTTCAYCGVGCQIDLYTKDNKIVKVMGNRQYGPPNEGSLCVKGRFGMDFISHPDRISKPLIRHQKGEAFKEAAWDEAYAFIAQRLAAVKKEYGPDSIAGLSSARCTNEENYVFQKFLRGGIGTNNIDHCARL
;
A
#
# COMPACT_ATOMS: atom_id res chain seq x y z
N MET A 1 7.62 14.88 -22.48
CA MET A 1 8.79 14.38 -21.74
C MET A 1 9.60 13.43 -22.60
N LEU A 2 9.02 12.31 -23.04
CA LEU A 2 9.71 11.46 -24.01
C LEU A 2 9.68 12.13 -25.37
N ASP A 3 10.83 12.11 -26.03
CA ASP A 3 11.03 12.61 -27.37
C ASP A 3 12.05 11.72 -28.09
N PHE A 4 12.29 12.00 -29.37
CA PHE A 4 13.37 11.43 -30.14
C PHE A 4 14.57 12.37 -30.14
N ALA A 5 15.67 11.95 -29.53
CA ALA A 5 16.96 12.60 -29.70
C ALA A 5 17.65 12.08 -30.96
N ASN A 6 18.51 12.93 -31.58
CA ASN A 6 19.26 12.65 -32.80
C ASN A 6 18.36 12.39 -34.04
N ARG A 7 18.95 11.82 -35.11
CA ARG A 7 18.27 11.55 -36.38
C ARG A 7 18.80 10.29 -37.07
N GLY A 8 17.99 9.70 -37.96
CA GLY A 8 18.36 8.53 -38.74
C GLY A 8 18.59 7.30 -37.87
N SER A 9 19.59 6.49 -38.20
CA SER A 9 19.96 5.27 -37.45
C SER A 9 20.45 5.54 -36.01
N TYR A 10 20.80 6.79 -35.69
CA TYR A 10 21.23 7.20 -34.36
C TYR A 10 20.10 7.77 -33.50
N ALA A 11 18.86 7.81 -34.03
CA ALA A 11 17.70 8.30 -33.29
C ALA A 11 17.42 7.39 -32.09
N LYS A 12 17.15 8.01 -30.93
CA LYS A 12 16.80 7.28 -29.71
C LYS A 12 15.67 7.94 -28.95
N VAL A 13 14.84 7.11 -28.33
CA VAL A 13 13.76 7.57 -27.44
C VAL A 13 14.36 7.89 -26.08
N GLY A 14 14.16 9.12 -25.61
CA GLY A 14 14.69 9.57 -24.33
C GLY A 14 14.09 10.92 -23.91
N PRO A 15 14.54 11.50 -22.79
CA PRO A 15 14.25 12.88 -22.45
C PRO A 15 14.80 13.87 -23.48
N ALA A 16 14.30 15.10 -23.47
CA ALA A 16 14.82 16.17 -24.33
C ALA A 16 16.34 16.34 -24.16
N PHE A 17 17.03 16.58 -25.28
CA PHE A 17 18.49 16.70 -25.34
C PHE A 17 19.27 15.51 -24.79
N ASP A 18 18.63 14.33 -24.70
CA ASP A 18 19.26 13.13 -24.16
C ASP A 18 19.80 13.29 -22.72
N ALA A 19 19.15 14.16 -21.95
CA ALA A 19 19.43 14.28 -20.53
C ALA A 19 19.07 12.98 -19.77
N ASP A 20 19.68 12.80 -18.61
CA ASP A 20 19.29 11.72 -17.70
C ASP A 20 17.84 11.93 -17.21
N TYR A 21 17.12 10.84 -16.96
CA TYR A 21 15.73 10.92 -16.50
C TYR A 21 15.58 11.68 -15.19
N ILE A 22 16.59 11.64 -14.31
CA ILE A 22 16.59 12.35 -13.03
C ILE A 22 16.72 13.87 -13.18
N ASP A 23 17.41 14.32 -14.23
CA ASP A 23 17.64 15.74 -14.51
C ASP A 23 16.57 16.31 -15.46
N SER A 24 15.63 15.47 -15.89
CA SER A 24 14.51 15.83 -16.74
C SER A 24 13.24 16.13 -15.93
N SER A 25 12.16 16.63 -16.56
CA SER A 25 10.84 16.82 -15.92
C SER A 25 10.07 15.52 -15.56
N CYS A 26 10.78 14.45 -15.22
CA CYS A 26 10.24 13.10 -15.10
C CYS A 26 9.66 12.90 -13.72
N VAL A 27 8.39 12.52 -13.68
CA VAL A 27 7.69 12.22 -12.43
C VAL A 27 7.71 10.72 -12.08
N PHE A 28 8.47 9.92 -12.83
CA PHE A 28 8.65 8.48 -12.60
C PHE A 28 7.34 7.69 -12.47
N CYS A 29 6.33 8.04 -13.28
CA CYS A 29 5.04 7.32 -13.29
C CYS A 29 5.13 5.90 -13.88
N GLY A 30 6.16 5.63 -14.70
CA GLY A 30 6.37 4.33 -15.33
C GLY A 30 5.41 4.02 -16.48
N GLU A 31 4.67 5.00 -17.00
CA GLU A 31 3.78 4.80 -18.16
C GLU A 31 4.56 4.35 -19.39
N CYS A 32 5.74 4.93 -19.62
CA CYS A 32 6.64 4.54 -20.70
C CYS A 32 7.04 3.05 -20.64
N ALA A 33 7.31 2.53 -19.44
CA ALA A 33 7.64 1.12 -19.22
C ALA A 33 6.44 0.21 -19.43
N GLN A 34 5.23 0.67 -19.08
CA GLN A 34 4.00 -0.10 -19.30
C GLN A 34 3.63 -0.21 -20.79
N VAL A 35 3.84 0.85 -21.58
CA VAL A 35 3.46 0.86 -23.01
C VAL A 35 4.54 0.33 -23.95
N CYS A 36 5.79 0.21 -23.49
CA CYS A 36 6.89 -0.23 -24.33
C CYS A 36 6.69 -1.69 -24.80
N PRO A 37 6.46 -1.94 -26.11
CA PRO A 37 6.11 -3.28 -26.59
C PRO A 37 7.33 -4.22 -26.65
N THR A 38 8.54 -3.67 -26.76
CA THR A 38 9.79 -4.43 -26.90
C THR A 38 10.51 -4.67 -25.58
N GLY A 39 10.07 -4.01 -24.50
CA GLY A 39 10.77 -4.03 -23.22
C GLY A 39 12.09 -3.25 -23.21
N ALA A 40 12.33 -2.37 -24.20
CA ALA A 40 13.46 -1.44 -24.19
C ALA A 40 13.47 -0.56 -22.92
N ILE A 41 12.28 -0.13 -22.49
CA ILE A 41 12.05 0.42 -21.16
C ILE A 41 11.22 -0.61 -20.40
N THR A 42 11.74 -1.08 -19.26
CA THR A 42 11.10 -2.15 -18.46
C THR A 42 11.26 -1.91 -16.97
N PHE A 43 10.43 -2.60 -16.18
CA PHE A 43 10.46 -2.52 -14.72
C PHE A 43 11.68 -3.26 -14.17
N LYS A 44 12.55 -2.54 -13.43
CA LYS A 44 13.74 -3.14 -12.80
C LYS A 44 13.38 -4.32 -11.88
N GLN A 45 12.30 -4.19 -11.09
CA GLN A 45 11.81 -5.24 -10.19
C GLN A 45 11.35 -6.50 -10.94
N ALA A 46 10.85 -6.36 -12.18
CA ALA A 46 10.42 -7.48 -13.00
C ALA A 46 11.56 -8.14 -13.80
N LYS A 47 12.71 -7.46 -13.89
CA LYS A 47 13.85 -7.94 -14.68
C LYS A 47 14.34 -9.27 -14.08
N PHE A 48 14.25 -10.34 -14.86
CA PHE A 48 14.63 -11.71 -14.47
C PHE A 48 13.78 -12.37 -13.37
N ALA A 49 12.68 -11.76 -12.95
CA ALA A 49 11.81 -12.35 -11.94
C ALA A 49 11.00 -13.56 -12.46
N GLY A 50 10.75 -13.61 -13.77
CA GLY A 50 10.05 -14.71 -14.41
C GLY A 50 9.49 -14.33 -15.77
N ARG A 51 8.98 -15.33 -16.48
CA ARG A 51 8.25 -15.11 -17.73
C ARG A 51 6.80 -14.71 -17.45
N PRO A 52 6.12 -13.96 -18.34
CA PRO A 52 4.76 -13.49 -18.08
C PRO A 52 3.75 -14.60 -17.70
N TRP A 53 3.90 -15.81 -18.26
CA TRP A 53 3.04 -16.97 -17.96
C TRP A 53 3.34 -17.65 -16.61
N GLU A 54 4.47 -17.33 -15.98
CA GLU A 54 4.81 -17.82 -14.63
C GLU A 54 4.27 -16.92 -13.53
N LEU A 55 3.75 -15.73 -13.90
CA LEU A 55 3.29 -14.72 -12.94
C LEU A 55 1.79 -14.86 -12.74
N SER A 56 1.35 -14.86 -11.48
CA SER A 56 -0.06 -14.73 -11.15
C SER A 56 -0.47 -13.26 -11.25
N LYS A 57 -1.59 -13.02 -11.94
CA LYS A 57 -2.16 -11.69 -12.13
C LYS A 57 -3.41 -11.54 -11.26
N THR A 58 -3.37 -10.58 -10.34
CA THR A 58 -4.51 -10.27 -9.45
C THR A 58 -4.89 -8.81 -9.56
N ARG A 59 -6.14 -8.53 -9.92
CA ARG A 59 -6.69 -7.17 -9.92
C ARG A 59 -6.98 -6.74 -8.49
N THR A 60 -6.57 -5.52 -8.13
CA THR A 60 -6.90 -4.88 -6.85
C THR A 60 -6.93 -3.36 -7.00
N THR A 61 -7.17 -2.65 -5.89
CA THR A 61 -7.23 -1.19 -5.82
C THR A 61 -5.98 -0.64 -5.15
N CYS A 62 -5.44 0.45 -5.69
CA CYS A 62 -4.33 1.19 -5.11
C CYS A 62 -4.71 1.77 -3.74
N ALA A 63 -3.99 1.37 -2.69
CA ALA A 63 -4.26 1.79 -1.32
C ALA A 63 -3.52 3.08 -0.92
N TYR A 64 -3.27 4.04 -1.83
CA TYR A 64 -2.52 5.26 -1.51
C TYR A 64 -3.41 6.49 -1.31
N CYS A 65 -3.85 7.11 -2.39
CA CYS A 65 -4.73 8.27 -2.36
C CYS A 65 -6.19 7.86 -2.61
N GLY A 66 -7.13 8.79 -2.42
CA GLY A 66 -8.56 8.55 -2.60
C GLY A 66 -9.04 8.35 -4.04
N VAL A 67 -8.15 8.35 -5.05
CA VAL A 67 -8.55 8.12 -6.45
C VAL A 67 -9.04 6.69 -6.65
N GLY A 68 -8.46 5.71 -5.95
CA GLY A 68 -8.87 4.31 -6.10
C GLY A 68 -8.46 3.69 -7.45
N CYS A 69 -7.28 4.04 -7.97
CA CYS A 69 -6.74 3.49 -9.21
C CYS A 69 -6.80 1.95 -9.21
N GLN A 70 -7.33 1.37 -10.28
CA GLN A 70 -7.36 -0.08 -10.47
C GLN A 70 -5.99 -0.55 -11.00
N ILE A 71 -5.45 -1.55 -10.33
CA ILE A 71 -4.11 -2.09 -10.58
C ILE A 71 -4.16 -3.60 -10.76
N ASP A 72 -3.23 -4.10 -11.56
CA ASP A 72 -2.93 -5.51 -11.71
C ASP A 72 -1.61 -5.81 -11.00
N LEU A 73 -1.67 -6.53 -9.89
CA LEU A 73 -0.49 -7.06 -9.21
C LEU A 73 -0.03 -8.32 -9.92
N TYR A 74 1.23 -8.32 -10.33
CA TYR A 74 1.91 -9.51 -10.81
C TYR A 74 2.74 -10.09 -9.67
N THR A 75 2.45 -11.32 -9.30
CA THR A 75 3.08 -12.01 -8.17
C THR A 75 3.75 -13.32 -8.59
N LYS A 76 4.81 -13.67 -7.88
CA LYS A 76 5.50 -14.97 -7.98
C LYS A 76 6.05 -15.31 -6.60
N ASP A 77 5.90 -16.56 -6.16
CA ASP A 77 6.37 -17.02 -4.85
C ASP A 77 5.94 -16.10 -3.69
N ASN A 78 4.68 -15.65 -3.74
CA ASN A 78 4.07 -14.71 -2.78
C ASN A 78 4.76 -13.34 -2.66
N LYS A 79 5.52 -12.94 -3.68
CA LYS A 79 6.15 -11.61 -3.78
C LYS A 79 5.59 -10.84 -4.96
N ILE A 80 5.40 -9.54 -4.79
CA ILE A 80 5.01 -8.64 -5.88
C ILE A 80 6.24 -8.39 -6.74
N VAL A 81 6.11 -8.64 -8.03
CA VAL A 81 7.19 -8.51 -9.03
C VAL A 81 7.06 -7.22 -9.83
N LYS A 82 5.82 -6.84 -10.17
CA LYS A 82 5.50 -5.55 -10.79
C LYS A 82 4.03 -5.20 -10.60
N VAL A 83 3.73 -3.91 -10.74
CA VAL A 83 2.37 -3.39 -10.73
C VAL A 83 2.06 -2.73 -12.08
N MET A 84 1.00 -3.20 -12.71
CA MET A 84 0.48 -2.61 -13.94
C MET A 84 -0.82 -1.87 -13.65
N GLY A 85 -1.17 -0.87 -14.45
CA GLY A 85 -2.49 -0.25 -14.38
C GLY A 85 -3.47 -1.13 -15.15
N ASN A 86 -4.66 -1.35 -14.60
CA ASN A 86 -5.65 -2.19 -15.24
C ASN A 86 -6.37 -1.39 -16.34
N ARG A 87 -6.02 -1.64 -17.60
CA ARG A 87 -6.66 -1.02 -18.77
C ARG A 87 -8.01 -1.64 -19.17
N GLN A 88 -8.31 -2.84 -18.68
CA GLN A 88 -9.55 -3.54 -19.04
C GLN A 88 -10.75 -3.02 -18.25
N TYR A 89 -10.53 -2.66 -16.98
CA TYR A 89 -11.57 -2.12 -16.12
C TYR A 89 -11.84 -0.64 -16.45
N GLY A 90 -10.83 0.13 -16.87
CA GLY A 90 -10.97 1.53 -17.29
C GLY A 90 -10.98 2.50 -16.10
N PRO A 91 -12.14 2.89 -15.54
CA PRO A 91 -12.20 3.86 -14.46
C PRO A 91 -11.52 3.40 -13.14
N PRO A 92 -11.04 4.32 -12.29
CA PRO A 92 -11.04 5.78 -12.45
C PRO A 92 -9.79 6.31 -13.18
N ASN A 93 -8.84 5.43 -13.52
CA ASN A 93 -7.50 5.83 -13.95
C ASN A 93 -7.13 5.45 -15.39
N GLU A 94 -8.02 4.79 -16.13
CA GLU A 94 -7.82 4.32 -17.52
C GLU A 94 -6.52 3.52 -17.71
N GLY A 95 -6.12 2.79 -16.66
CA GLY A 95 -4.86 2.05 -16.59
C GLY A 95 -3.58 2.89 -16.41
N SER A 96 -3.69 4.18 -16.15
CA SER A 96 -2.58 5.07 -15.77
C SER A 96 -2.30 5.00 -14.27
N LEU A 97 -1.03 5.09 -13.83
CA LEU A 97 -0.66 5.13 -12.40
C LEU A 97 0.41 6.18 -12.13
N CYS A 98 0.40 6.72 -10.91
CA CYS A 98 1.52 7.50 -10.38
C CYS A 98 2.64 6.60 -9.83
N VAL A 99 3.80 7.20 -9.52
CA VAL A 99 4.97 6.52 -8.95
C VAL A 99 4.62 5.66 -7.72
N LYS A 100 3.72 6.13 -6.84
CA LYS A 100 3.33 5.42 -5.62
C LYS A 100 2.61 4.10 -5.92
N GLY A 101 1.57 4.15 -6.74
CA GLY A 101 0.82 2.94 -7.12
C GLY A 101 1.64 1.99 -7.98
N ARG A 102 2.59 2.52 -8.76
CA ARG A 102 3.44 1.76 -9.68
C ARG A 102 4.59 1.01 -8.99
N PHE A 103 5.28 1.68 -8.07
CA PHE A 103 6.55 1.22 -7.50
C PHE A 103 6.55 1.14 -5.98
N GLY A 104 5.54 1.68 -5.30
CA GLY A 104 5.56 1.85 -3.85
C GLY A 104 5.20 0.60 -3.03
N MET A 105 4.88 -0.54 -3.65
CA MET A 105 4.35 -1.70 -2.91
C MET A 105 5.40 -2.51 -2.11
N ASP A 106 6.67 -2.12 -2.18
CA ASP A 106 7.79 -2.88 -1.59
C ASP A 106 7.76 -2.92 -0.05
N PHE A 107 7.02 -2.00 0.61
CA PHE A 107 6.90 -1.97 2.08
C PHE A 107 6.25 -3.24 2.65
N ILE A 108 5.48 -3.98 1.84
CA ILE A 108 4.79 -5.20 2.26
C ILE A 108 5.78 -6.31 2.66
N SER A 109 6.94 -6.35 2.00
CA SER A 109 8.03 -7.30 2.25
C SER A 109 9.24 -6.69 2.94
N HIS A 110 9.11 -5.49 3.52
CA HIS A 110 10.22 -4.87 4.25
C HIS A 110 10.56 -5.69 5.52
N PRO A 111 11.85 -5.90 5.83
CA PRO A 111 12.26 -6.69 7.01
C PRO A 111 11.76 -6.11 8.33
N ASP A 112 11.58 -4.79 8.42
CA ASP A 112 11.06 -4.13 9.63
C ASP A 112 9.55 -4.31 9.86
N ARG A 113 8.85 -5.03 8.96
CA ARG A 113 7.42 -5.27 9.12
C ARG A 113 7.18 -6.16 10.33
N ILE A 114 6.50 -5.62 11.34
CA ILE A 114 6.07 -6.36 12.53
C ILE A 114 5.06 -7.43 12.11
N SER A 115 5.40 -8.70 12.41
CA SER A 115 4.61 -9.88 12.04
C SER A 115 3.97 -10.60 13.22
N LYS A 116 4.28 -10.16 14.45
CA LYS A 116 3.79 -10.74 15.70
C LYS A 116 3.26 -9.66 16.65
N PRO A 117 2.28 -9.98 17.50
CA PRO A 117 1.86 -9.09 18.57
C PRO A 117 3.03 -8.75 19.50
N LEU A 118 3.07 -7.50 19.96
CA LEU A 118 4.06 -6.99 20.89
C LEU A 118 3.36 -6.35 22.09
N ILE A 119 3.73 -6.76 23.31
CA ILE A 119 3.16 -6.23 24.56
C ILE A 119 4.24 -5.49 25.34
N ARG A 120 3.83 -4.40 25.99
CA ARG A 120 4.58 -3.78 27.09
C ARG A 120 3.66 -3.64 28.29
N HIS A 121 4.10 -4.08 29.47
CA HIS A 121 3.25 -4.07 30.65
C HIS A 121 3.31 -2.72 31.36
N GLN A 122 4.46 -2.04 31.31
CA GLN A 122 4.65 -0.73 31.91
C GLN A 122 5.25 0.27 30.91
N LYS A 123 4.96 1.56 31.13
CA LYS A 123 5.52 2.65 30.34
C LYS A 123 7.03 2.72 30.59
N GLY A 124 7.82 2.75 29.51
CA GLY A 124 9.29 2.77 29.58
C GLY A 124 9.95 1.41 29.43
N GLU A 125 9.20 0.32 29.48
CA GLU A 125 9.71 -1.02 29.17
C GLU A 125 9.83 -1.25 27.66
N ALA A 126 10.75 -2.14 27.29
CA ALA A 126 10.84 -2.66 25.93
C ALA A 126 9.62 -3.54 25.60
N PHE A 127 9.21 -3.49 24.33
CA PHE A 127 8.20 -4.41 23.81
C PHE A 127 8.72 -5.85 23.79
N LYS A 128 7.85 -6.79 24.12
CA LYS A 128 8.12 -8.23 24.07
C LYS A 128 7.12 -8.91 23.13
N GLU A 129 7.60 -9.88 22.36
CA GLU A 129 6.72 -10.71 21.53
C GLU A 129 5.74 -11.50 22.41
N ALA A 130 4.49 -11.59 21.95
CA ALA A 130 3.42 -12.32 22.63
C ALA A 130 2.62 -13.18 21.64
N ALA A 131 1.95 -14.19 22.17
CA ALA A 131 0.96 -14.95 21.40
C ALA A 131 -0.32 -14.12 21.20
N TRP A 132 -1.12 -14.47 20.19
CA TRP A 132 -2.39 -13.78 19.91
C TRP A 132 -3.36 -13.87 21.09
N ASP A 133 -3.53 -15.04 21.69
CA ASP A 133 -4.45 -15.24 22.82
C ASP A 133 -4.05 -14.41 24.04
N GLU A 134 -2.75 -14.34 24.32
CA GLU A 134 -2.19 -13.50 25.39
C GLU A 134 -2.45 -12.02 25.13
N ALA A 135 -2.19 -11.54 23.90
CA ALA A 135 -2.42 -10.16 23.51
C ALA A 135 -3.90 -9.78 23.62
N TYR A 136 -4.82 -10.63 23.16
CA TYR A 136 -6.25 -10.38 23.28
C TYR A 136 -6.73 -10.39 24.74
N ALA A 137 -6.29 -11.35 25.54
CA ALA A 137 -6.62 -11.40 26.97
C ALA A 137 -6.13 -10.14 27.70
N PHE A 138 -4.91 -9.70 27.42
CA PHE A 138 -4.34 -8.48 27.99
C PHE A 138 -5.15 -7.23 27.62
N ILE A 139 -5.47 -7.06 26.33
CA ILE A 139 -6.28 -5.92 25.85
C ILE A 139 -7.66 -5.93 26.50
N ALA A 140 -8.35 -7.07 26.51
CA ALA A 140 -9.70 -7.20 27.06
C ALA A 140 -9.71 -6.90 28.56
N GLN A 141 -8.76 -7.45 29.33
CA GLN A 141 -8.66 -7.21 30.77
C GLN A 141 -8.44 -5.73 31.08
N ARG A 142 -7.52 -5.06 30.35
CA ARG A 142 -7.22 -3.64 30.57
C ARG A 142 -8.38 -2.73 30.19
N LEU A 143 -9.00 -2.94 29.03
CA LEU A 143 -10.16 -2.15 28.60
C LEU A 143 -11.36 -2.34 29.54
N ALA A 144 -11.61 -3.57 30.02
CA ALA A 144 -12.69 -3.84 30.97
C ALA A 144 -12.44 -3.15 32.32
N ALA A 145 -11.20 -3.15 32.82
CA ALA A 145 -10.84 -2.46 34.05
C ALA A 145 -11.06 -0.94 33.92
N VAL A 146 -10.57 -0.32 32.85
CA VAL A 146 -10.73 1.12 32.57
C VAL A 146 -12.22 1.49 32.44
N LYS A 147 -13.00 0.70 31.69
CA LYS A 147 -14.44 0.91 31.54
C LYS A 147 -15.18 0.81 32.88
N LYS A 148 -14.79 -0.11 33.76
CA LYS A 148 -15.41 -0.29 35.08
C LYS A 148 -15.10 0.87 36.03
N GLU A 149 -13.88 1.39 35.98
CA GLU A 149 -13.39 2.42 36.90
C GLU A 149 -13.78 3.85 36.46
N TYR A 150 -13.68 4.15 35.16
CA TYR A 150 -13.84 5.50 34.61
C TYR A 150 -15.04 5.65 33.66
N GLY A 151 -15.80 4.59 33.44
CA GLY A 151 -16.93 4.56 32.51
C GLY A 151 -16.51 4.38 31.04
N PRO A 152 -17.47 4.12 30.13
CA PRO A 152 -17.19 3.82 28.73
C PRO A 152 -16.60 4.99 27.94
N ASP A 153 -16.96 6.23 28.27
CA ASP A 153 -16.47 7.43 27.55
C ASP A 153 -15.02 7.80 27.89
N SER A 154 -14.38 7.09 28.83
CA SER A 154 -12.94 7.18 29.06
C SER A 154 -12.10 6.49 27.98
N ILE A 155 -12.74 5.69 27.10
CA ILE A 155 -12.10 4.97 26.00
C ILE A 155 -12.42 5.69 24.69
N ALA A 156 -11.40 5.84 23.83
CA ALA A 156 -11.56 6.36 22.48
C ALA A 156 -10.91 5.42 21.46
N GLY A 157 -11.49 5.35 20.26
CA GLY A 157 -10.96 4.58 19.14
C GLY A 157 -10.55 5.49 17.98
N LEU A 158 -9.36 5.24 17.41
CA LEU A 158 -8.91 5.87 16.18
C LEU A 158 -8.79 4.82 15.08
N SER A 159 -9.62 4.93 14.05
CA SER A 159 -9.59 4.02 12.90
C SER A 159 -8.74 4.58 11.75
N SER A 160 -8.58 3.81 10.68
CA SER A 160 -7.72 4.15 9.55
C SER A 160 -8.49 4.29 8.25
N ALA A 161 -8.28 5.39 7.52
CA ALA A 161 -8.76 5.56 6.14
C ALA A 161 -8.07 4.63 5.12
N ARG A 162 -7.03 3.90 5.56
CA ARG A 162 -6.31 2.90 4.74
C ARG A 162 -6.89 1.48 4.90
N CYS A 163 -7.69 1.27 5.94
CA CYS A 163 -8.44 0.04 6.16
C CYS A 163 -9.69 0.00 5.28
N THR A 164 -10.28 -1.18 5.13
CA THR A 164 -11.51 -1.33 4.36
C THR A 164 -12.72 -0.76 5.12
N ASN A 165 -13.82 -0.57 4.40
CA ASN A 165 -15.06 -0.09 5.01
C ASN A 165 -15.64 -1.12 5.98
N GLU A 166 -15.45 -2.41 5.72
CA GLU A 166 -15.87 -3.51 6.57
C GLU A 166 -15.09 -3.53 7.89
N GLU A 167 -13.77 -3.34 7.83
CA GLU A 167 -12.92 -3.23 9.01
C GLU A 167 -13.31 -2.01 9.86
N ASN A 168 -13.52 -0.85 9.23
CA ASN A 168 -14.00 0.35 9.91
C ASN A 168 -15.41 0.17 10.50
N TYR A 169 -16.29 -0.57 9.82
CA TYR A 169 -17.61 -0.91 10.33
C TYR A 169 -17.55 -1.80 11.58
N VAL A 170 -16.69 -2.84 11.56
CA VAL A 170 -16.47 -3.70 12.73
C VAL A 170 -15.87 -2.89 13.87
N PHE A 171 -14.91 -2.01 13.60
CA PHE A 171 -14.28 -1.16 14.59
C PHE A 171 -15.28 -0.21 15.25
N GLN A 172 -16.11 0.52 14.49
CA GLN A 172 -17.12 1.40 15.07
C GLN A 172 -18.18 0.61 15.85
N LYS A 173 -18.55 -0.59 15.39
CA LYS A 173 -19.51 -1.46 16.09
C LYS A 173 -18.94 -1.96 17.41
N PHE A 174 -17.65 -2.28 17.45
CA PHE A 174 -16.96 -2.64 18.69
C PHE A 174 -16.96 -1.48 19.70
N LEU A 175 -16.65 -0.25 19.28
CA LEU A 175 -16.67 0.92 20.17
C LEU A 175 -18.08 1.25 20.65
N ARG A 176 -19.06 1.35 19.74
CA ARG A 176 -20.44 1.76 20.09
C ARG A 176 -21.24 0.66 20.77
N GLY A 177 -21.16 -0.57 20.27
CA GLY A 177 -21.94 -1.69 20.77
C GLY A 177 -21.23 -2.49 21.88
N GLY A 178 -19.92 -2.70 21.77
CA GLY A 178 -19.15 -3.46 22.77
C GLY A 178 -18.69 -2.60 23.95
N ILE A 179 -18.02 -1.49 23.67
CA ILE A 179 -17.54 -0.57 24.70
C ILE A 179 -18.68 0.32 25.21
N GLY A 180 -19.57 0.81 24.34
CA GLY A 180 -20.68 1.68 24.72
C GLY A 180 -20.34 3.16 24.68
N THR A 181 -19.41 3.57 23.82
CA THR A 181 -19.03 4.98 23.63
C THR A 181 -19.14 5.40 22.18
N ASN A 182 -19.38 6.70 21.97
CA ASN A 182 -19.33 7.33 20.64
C ASN A 182 -17.99 8.04 20.37
N ASN A 183 -17.01 7.91 21.26
CA ASN A 183 -15.67 8.47 21.10
C ASN A 183 -14.88 7.68 20.06
N ILE A 184 -15.18 7.92 18.80
CA ILE A 184 -14.51 7.32 17.65
C ILE A 184 -14.16 8.41 16.64
N ASP A 185 -12.94 8.34 16.12
CA ASP A 185 -12.50 9.18 15.02
C ASP A 185 -11.63 8.36 14.07
N HIS A 186 -11.21 8.97 12.97
CA HIS A 186 -10.31 8.39 11.99
C HIS A 186 -9.41 9.47 11.39
N CYS A 187 -8.36 9.06 10.68
CA CYS A 187 -7.57 10.01 9.91
C CYS A 187 -8.38 10.58 8.73
N ALA A 188 -8.94 11.78 8.91
CA ALA A 188 -9.66 12.53 7.87
C ALA A 188 -8.73 13.25 6.86
N ARG A 189 -7.40 13.22 7.08
CA ARG A 189 -6.39 13.85 6.20
C ARG A 189 -5.19 12.93 6.01
N LEU A 190 -4.96 12.50 4.78
CA LEU A 190 -3.72 11.93 4.26
C LEU A 190 -3.36 12.64 2.96
#